data_AF-A0A3C2BA48-F1
#
_entry.id   AF-A0A3C2BA48-F1
#
_cell.length_a   1.000
_cell.length_b   1.000
_cell.length_c   1.000
_cell.angle_alpha   90.00
_cell.angle_beta   90.00
_cell.angle_gamma   90.00
#
_symmetry.space_group_name_H-M   'P 1'
#
loop_
_entity.id
_entity.type
_entity.pdbx_description
1 polymer ?
#
loop_
_entity_poly.entity_id
_entity_poly.type
_entity_poly.pdbx_seq_one_letter_code
_entity_poly.pdbx_strand_id
1 'polypeptide(L)'
;GIDTAAPADVLPSTFDRTDTANGVEFRHAITVPEEFADLPRVGARFAVPARFTQLRWFGRGPHENYPDRNGGAVLGVWSGSPDEPPYLVPQEFGLRTDCR
;
A
#
# COMPACT_ATOMS: atom_id res chain seq x y z
N GLY A 1 12.09 12.57 -4.15
CA GLY A 1 11.55 12.63 -5.52
C GLY A 1 10.88 11.31 -5.79
N ILE A 2 9.67 11.32 -6.35
CA ILE A 2 9.04 10.08 -6.82
C ILE A 2 9.75 9.74 -8.13
N ASP A 3 10.36 8.56 -8.21
CA ASP A 3 10.93 8.06 -9.45
C ASP A 3 9.80 7.86 -10.47
N THR A 4 9.94 8.49 -11.63
CA THR A 4 8.97 8.45 -12.73
C THR A 4 9.38 7.48 -13.83
N ALA A 5 10.52 6.79 -13.69
CA ALA A 5 10.92 5.73 -14.61
C ALA A 5 9.90 4.58 -14.60
N ALA A 6 9.84 3.80 -15.69
CA ALA A 6 8.97 2.63 -15.69
C ALA A 6 9.49 1.63 -14.64
N PRO A 7 8.62 0.92 -13.91
CA PRO A 7 9.05 0.01 -12.84
C PRO A 7 10.10 -1.02 -13.27
N ALA A 8 10.02 -1.49 -14.52
CA ALA A 8 10.98 -2.42 -15.13
C ALA A 8 12.36 -1.81 -15.42
N ASP A 9 12.44 -0.48 -15.50
CA ASP A 9 13.68 0.26 -15.74
C ASP A 9 14.42 0.56 -14.42
N VAL A 10 13.75 0.39 -13.27
CA VAL A 10 14.31 0.64 -11.93
C VAL A 10 14.76 -0.66 -11.26
N LEU A 11 13.93 -1.71 -11.33
CA LEU A 11 14.22 -3.02 -10.75
C LEU A 11 13.75 -4.14 -11.69
N PRO A 12 14.54 -5.22 -11.86
CA PRO A 12 14.07 -6.40 -12.59
C PRO A 12 12.77 -6.92 -11.98
N SER A 13 11.70 -6.96 -12.76
CA SER A 13 10.38 -7.33 -12.29
C SER A 13 9.54 -8.01 -13.37
N THR A 14 8.58 -8.83 -12.94
CA THR A 14 7.57 -9.46 -13.80
C THR A 14 6.17 -9.15 -13.28
N PHE A 15 5.25 -8.83 -14.18
CA PHE A 15 3.87 -8.50 -13.83
C PHE A 15 2.90 -9.29 -14.70
N ASP A 16 2.06 -10.09 -14.05
CA ASP A 16 1.01 -10.88 -14.69
C ASP A 16 -0.36 -10.47 -14.17
N ARG A 17 -1.33 -10.35 -15.08
CA ARG A 17 -2.75 -10.17 -14.78
C ARG A 17 -3.53 -11.36 -15.31
N THR A 18 -4.39 -11.94 -14.48
CA THR A 18 -5.27 -13.04 -14.88
C THR A 18 -6.72 -12.69 -14.55
N ASP A 19 -7.57 -12.70 -15.56
CA ASP A 19 -9.02 -12.63 -15.35
C ASP A 19 -9.52 -13.99 -14.86
N THR A 20 -10.25 -13.98 -13.75
CA THR A 20 -10.85 -15.16 -13.12
C THR A 20 -12.36 -15.07 -13.25
N ALA A 21 -13.08 -16.16 -12.95
CA ALA A 21 -14.55 -16.16 -12.98
C ALA A 21 -15.18 -15.09 -12.04
N ASN A 22 -14.48 -14.70 -10.97
CA ASN A 22 -15.02 -13.85 -9.91
C ASN A 22 -14.21 -12.55 -9.69
N GLY A 23 -13.29 -12.20 -10.59
CA GLY A 23 -12.43 -11.03 -10.41
C GLY A 23 -11.14 -11.10 -11.19
N VAL A 24 -10.13 -10.37 -10.71
CA VAL A 24 -8.83 -10.25 -11.37
C VAL A 24 -7.73 -10.56 -10.36
N GLU A 25 -6.80 -11.45 -10.72
CA GLU A 25 -5.58 -11.71 -9.96
C GLU A 25 -4.41 -10.91 -10.57
N PHE A 26 -3.61 -10.29 -9.71
CA PHE A 26 -2.38 -9.59 -10.08
C PHE A 26 -1.20 -10.26 -9.37
N ARG A 27 -0.19 -10.66 -10.14
CA ARG A 27 1.07 -11.18 -9.61
C ARG A 27 2.21 -10.26 -10.03
N HIS A 28 2.92 -9.72 -9.05
CA HIS A 28 4.09 -8.88 -9.27
C HIS A 28 5.27 -9.49 -8.52
N ALA A 29 6.30 -9.92 -9.25
CA ALA A 29 7.57 -10.36 -8.68
C ALA A 29 8.64 -9.30 -8.95
N ILE A 30 9.38 -8.90 -7.92
CA ILE A 30 10.43 -7.89 -7.99
C ILE A 30 11.70 -8.49 -7.41
N THR A 31 12.81 -8.41 -8.15
CA THR A 31 14.14 -8.75 -7.64
C THR A 31 14.78 -7.47 -7.14
N VAL A 32 15.11 -7.43 -5.85
CA VAL A 32 15.76 -6.28 -5.21
C VAL A 32 17.27 -6.54 -5.12
N PRO A 33 18.11 -5.83 -5.90
CA PRO A 33 19.56 -5.90 -5.79
C PRO A 33 20.07 -5.39 -4.43
N GLU A 34 21.28 -5.80 -4.04
CA GLU A 34 21.89 -5.43 -2.76
C GLU A 34 22.06 -3.91 -2.58
N GLU A 35 22.26 -3.17 -3.67
CA GLU A 35 22.34 -1.69 -3.64
C GLU A 35 21.04 -1.00 -3.21
N PHE A 36 19.91 -1.73 -3.26
CA PHE A 36 18.59 -1.30 -2.82
C PHE A 36 18.13 -2.07 -1.57
N ALA A 37 19.06 -2.53 -0.73
CA ALA A 37 18.74 -3.25 0.50
C ALA A 37 17.86 -2.43 1.48
N ASP A 38 17.87 -1.10 1.37
CA ASP A 38 17.08 -0.16 2.17
C ASP A 38 15.83 0.38 1.45
N LEU A 39 15.35 -0.33 0.42
CA LEU A 39 14.17 0.06 -0.34
C LEU A 39 12.97 0.36 0.59
N PRO A 40 12.38 1.58 0.53
CA PRO A 40 11.42 2.02 1.54
C PRO A 40 10.06 1.32 1.44
N ARG A 41 9.64 0.92 0.23
CA ARG A 41 8.35 0.27 -0.01
C ARG A 41 8.34 -0.53 -1.30
N VAL A 42 7.68 -1.68 -1.25
CA VAL A 42 7.21 -2.44 -2.42
C VAL A 42 5.70 -2.59 -2.35
N GLY A 43 5.00 -2.33 -3.46
CA GLY A 43 3.56 -2.48 -3.51
C GLY A 43 2.96 -2.07 -4.86
N ALA A 44 1.63 -2.06 -4.91
CA ALA A 44 0.85 -1.60 -6.06
C ALA A 44 0.06 -0.34 -5.71
N ARG A 45 -0.22 0.49 -6.73
CA ARG A 45 -1.05 1.70 -6.58
C ARG A 45 -2.16 1.68 -7.62
N PHE A 46 -3.38 1.90 -7.16
CA PHE A 46 -4.56 2.01 -8.01
C PHE A 46 -5.22 3.37 -7.81
N ALA A 47 -5.71 3.96 -8.90
CA ALA A 47 -6.61 5.10 -8.83
C ALA A 47 -8.05 4.59 -8.95
N VAL A 48 -8.92 5.03 -8.05
CA VAL A 48 -10.35 4.74 -8.09
C VAL A 48 -11.13 6.04 -8.30
N PRO A 49 -12.34 5.99 -8.89
CA PRO A 49 -13.19 7.18 -9.01
C PRO A 49 -13.47 7.84 -7.66
N ALA A 50 -13.44 9.19 -7.61
CA ALA A 50 -13.58 9.97 -6.38
C ALA A 50 -14.92 9.79 -5.63
N ARG A 51 -15.92 9.15 -6.26
CA ARG A 51 -17.20 8.80 -5.62
C ARG A 51 -17.07 7.76 -4.48
N PHE A 52 -15.95 7.05 -4.41
CA PHE A 52 -15.70 6.07 -3.35
C PHE A 52 -15.12 6.78 -2.12
N THR A 53 -15.97 7.10 -1.14
CA THR A 53 -15.63 7.93 0.02
C THR A 53 -15.64 7.18 1.36
N GLN A 54 -15.82 5.86 1.33
CA GLN A 54 -15.86 5.00 2.50
C GLN A 54 -14.84 3.87 2.34
N LEU A 55 -13.98 3.71 3.33
CA LEU A 55 -13.05 2.62 3.48
C LEU A 55 -13.58 1.63 4.53
N ARG A 56 -13.36 0.34 4.27
CA ARG A 56 -13.56 -0.72 5.26
C ARG A 56 -12.45 -1.73 5.07
N TRP A 57 -11.80 -2.13 6.15
CA TRP A 57 -10.69 -3.08 6.10
C TRP A 57 -10.70 -4.00 7.31
N PHE A 58 -10.15 -5.20 7.14
CA PHE A 58 -9.80 -6.10 8.24
C PHE A 58 -8.28 -6.07 8.41
N GLY A 59 -7.81 -5.61 9.57
CA GLY A 59 -6.38 -5.41 9.84
C GLY A 59 -6.13 -4.60 11.11
N ARG A 60 -4.91 -4.07 11.27
CA ARG A 60 -4.59 -3.23 12.43
C ARG A 60 -5.16 -1.83 12.29
N GLY A 61 -5.78 -1.33 13.35
CA GLY A 61 -6.40 -0.01 13.37
C GLY A 61 -6.89 0.39 14.78
N PRO A 62 -7.76 1.43 14.87
CA PRO A 62 -8.36 2.18 13.75
C PRO A 62 -7.40 3.20 13.11
N HIS A 63 -6.39 3.66 13.85
CA HIS A 63 -5.47 4.71 13.43
C HIS A 63 -4.30 4.19 12.60
N GLU A 64 -3.57 5.13 11.99
CA GLU A 64 -2.36 4.83 11.23
C GLU A 64 -1.32 4.11 12.08
N ASN A 65 -0.68 3.12 11.48
CA ASN A 65 0.34 2.30 12.11
C ASN A 65 1.36 1.82 11.07
N TYR A 66 2.60 1.66 11.53
CA TYR A 66 3.75 1.33 10.69
C TYR A 66 4.42 0.05 11.20
N PRO A 67 5.23 -0.65 10.39
CA PRO A 67 5.87 -1.91 10.79
C PRO A 67 6.68 -1.81 12.10
N ASP A 68 7.30 -0.66 12.34
CA ASP A 68 8.05 -0.31 13.55
C ASP A 68 7.18 0.30 14.66
N ARG A 69 5.93 0.67 14.35
CA ARG A 69 4.98 1.35 15.25
C ARG A 69 3.56 0.81 15.09
N ASN A 70 3.34 -0.44 15.49
CA ASN A 70 2.00 -1.08 15.45
C ASN A 70 1.58 -1.77 16.77
N GLY A 71 2.40 -1.71 17.82
CA GLY A 71 2.14 -2.41 19.09
C GLY A 71 0.85 -1.97 19.80
N GLY A 72 0.40 -0.72 19.58
CA GLY A 72 -0.87 -0.21 20.10
C GLY A 72 -2.08 -0.42 19.18
N ALA A 73 -1.89 -0.97 17.98
CA ALA A 73 -2.96 -1.12 16.98
C ALA A 73 -3.58 -2.51 17.05
N VAL A 74 -4.90 -2.57 17.21
CA VAL A 74 -5.66 -3.81 17.40
C VAL A 74 -6.12 -4.37 16.05
N LEU A 75 -6.02 -5.70 15.88
CA LEU A 75 -6.59 -6.41 14.74
C LEU A 75 -8.12 -6.42 14.84
N GLY A 76 -8.80 -5.96 13.79
CA GLY A 76 -10.26 -5.89 13.76
C GLY A 76 -10.79 -5.44 12.41
N VAL A 77 -12.11 -5.36 12.31
CA VAL A 77 -12.79 -4.76 11.16
C VAL A 77 -13.05 -3.29 11.48
N TRP A 78 -12.48 -2.40 10.69
CA TRP A 78 -12.57 -0.96 10.83
C TRP A 78 -13.23 -0.35 9.59
N SER A 79 -13.82 0.83 9.76
CA SER A 79 -14.39 1.61 8.65
C SER A 79 -14.32 3.10 8.94
N GLY A 80 -14.21 3.90 7.88
CA GLY A 80 -14.20 5.36 7.95
C GLY A 80 -13.98 6.00 6.59
N SER A 81 -14.04 7.32 6.53
CA SER A 81 -13.62 8.07 5.34
C SER A 81 -12.11 7.97 5.14
N PRO A 82 -11.61 8.19 3.90
CA PRO A 82 -10.17 8.33 3.66
C PRO A 82 -9.52 9.33 4.62
N ASP A 83 -8.35 8.95 5.16
CA ASP A 83 -7.60 9.79 6.10
C ASP A 83 -7.23 11.15 5.44
N GLU A 84 -7.26 12.23 6.22
CA GLU A 84 -6.70 13.53 5.83
C GLU A 84 -5.26 13.67 6.35
N PRO A 85 -4.35 14.39 5.66
CA PRO A 85 -2.98 14.54 6.11
C PRO A 85 -2.93 15.30 7.44
N PRO A 86 -2.46 14.68 8.56
CA PRO A 86 -2.52 15.31 9.88
C PRO A 86 -1.30 16.18 10.17
N TYR A 87 -0.26 16.11 9.34
CA TYR A 87 1.04 16.70 9.58
C TYR A 87 1.17 18.11 8.97
N LEU A 88 1.77 19.03 9.71
CA LEU A 88 2.01 20.41 9.26
C LEU A 88 2.84 20.47 7.96
N VAL A 89 3.85 19.61 7.86
CA VAL A 89 4.65 19.42 6.65
C VAL A 89 4.18 18.14 5.96
N PRO A 90 3.82 18.20 4.65
CA PRO A 90 3.37 17.03 3.92
C PRO A 90 4.40 15.90 3.94
N GLN A 91 3.94 14.72 4.35
CA GLN A 91 4.74 13.49 4.48
C GLN A 91 3.84 12.29 4.15
N GLU A 92 4.40 11.07 4.15
CA GLU A 92 3.61 9.85 4.03
C GLU A 92 2.77 9.65 5.31
N PHE A 93 1.50 9.25 5.16
CA PHE A 93 0.56 9.06 6.26
C PHE A 93 -0.48 8.00 5.92
N GLY A 94 -1.21 7.51 6.93
CA GLY A 94 -2.40 6.68 6.73
C GLY A 94 -2.15 5.19 6.53
N LEU A 95 -0.90 4.70 6.65
CA LEU A 95 -0.60 3.28 6.54
C LEU A 95 -1.39 2.45 7.56
N ARG A 96 -1.88 1.28 7.14
CA ARG A 96 -2.48 0.25 8.00
C ARG A 96 -1.76 -1.07 7.73
N THR A 97 -1.22 -1.72 8.77
CA THR A 97 -0.49 -2.98 8.65
C THR A 97 -1.39 -4.20 8.90
N ASP A 98 -0.93 -5.38 8.48
CA ASP A 98 -1.62 -6.67 8.62
C ASP A 98 -3.04 -6.73 8.02
N CYS A 99 -3.30 -5.99 6.94
CA CYS A 99 -4.57 -6.03 6.21
C CYS A 99 -4.76 -7.33 5.42
N ARG A 100 -5.99 -7.86 5.38
CA ARG A 100 -6.36 -9.10 4.66
C ARG A 100 -7.67 -8.97 3.90
#